data_AF-A0A352FIS5-F1
#
_entry.id   AF-A0A352FIS5-F1
#
_cell.length_a   1.000
_cell.length_b   1.000
_cell.length_c   1.000
_cell.angle_alpha   90.00
_cell.angle_beta   90.00
_cell.angle_gamma   90.00
#
_symmetry.space_group_name_H-M   'P 1'
#
loop_
_entity.id
_entity.type
_entity.pdbx_description
1 polymer ?
#
loop_
_entity_poly.entity_id
_entity_poly.type
_entity_poly.pdbx_seq_one_letter_code
_entity_poly.pdbx_strand_id
1 'polypeptide(L)' 'MKYSRRYTVYQVSALLCRKWAEVADGARRRGRPIATSDAWIAATATLLDVPLLTHNASDFESEPGLNVISQT' A
#
# COMPACT_ATOMS: atom_id res chain seq x y z
N MET A 1 16.35 -6.82 -14.74
CA MET A 1 16.92 -6.32 -13.47
C MET A 1 17.78 -5.06 -13.66
N LYS A 2 17.36 -4.09 -14.51
CA LYS A 2 18.17 -2.91 -14.87
C LYS A 2 17.96 -1.73 -13.92
N TYR A 3 16.84 -1.69 -13.19
CA TYR A 3 16.42 -0.55 -12.37
C TYR A 3 16.52 -0.79 -10.85
N SER A 4 16.72 -2.02 -10.38
CA SER A 4 16.72 -2.35 -8.94
C SER A 4 17.93 -1.82 -8.17
N ARG A 5 19.02 -1.44 -8.84
CA ARG A 5 20.27 -1.03 -8.17
C ARG A 5 20.16 0.28 -7.39
N ARG A 6 19.07 1.04 -7.58
CA ARG A 6 18.80 2.32 -6.90
C ARG A 6 17.67 2.24 -5.87
N TYR A 7 17.03 1.09 -5.71
CA TYR A 7 15.86 0.94 -4.85
C TYR A 7 16.06 -0.20 -3.87
N THR A 8 15.63 0.02 -2.63
CA THR A 8 15.54 -1.04 -1.63
C THR A 8 14.24 -1.82 -1.86
N VAL A 9 14.34 -3.13 -2.02
CA VAL A 9 13.17 -4.00 -2.08
C VAL A 9 12.84 -4.47 -0.68
N TYR A 10 11.72 -3.97 -0.14
CA TYR A 10 11.21 -4.45 1.15
C TYR A 10 10.66 -5.87 0.99
N GLN A 11 11.18 -6.80 1.78
CA GLN A 11 10.78 -8.21 1.73
C GLN A 11 9.52 -8.45 2.55
N VAL A 12 8.76 -9.47 2.15
CA VAL A 12 7.59 -9.91 2.92
C VAL A 12 8.00 -10.34 4.32
N SER A 13 7.17 -9.99 5.30
CA SER A 13 7.35 -10.38 6.71
C SER A 13 5.99 -10.72 7.33
N ALA A 14 5.97 -11.44 8.45
CA ALA A 14 4.74 -11.74 9.16
C ALA A 14 3.97 -10.48 9.59
N LEU A 15 4.69 -9.42 9.95
CA LEU A 15 4.11 -8.10 10.26
C LEU A 15 3.45 -7.49 9.03
N LEU A 16 4.09 -7.58 7.87
CA LEU A 16 3.52 -7.11 6.62
C LEU A 16 2.27 -7.90 6.22
N CYS A 17 2.29 -9.24 6.39
CA CYS A 17 1.10 -10.07 6.14
C CYS A 17 -0.09 -9.65 7.02
N ARG A 18 0.16 -9.36 8.30
CA ARG A 18 -0.89 -8.86 9.20
C ARG A 18 -1.41 -7.50 8.75
N LYS A 19 -0.51 -6.57 8.42
CA LYS A 19 -0.90 -5.24 7.94
C LYS A 19 -1.71 -5.31 6.63
N TRP A 20 -1.32 -6.20 5.71
CA TRP A 20 -2.08 -6.47 4.50
C TRP A 20 -3.51 -6.93 4.80
N ALA A 21 -3.67 -7.86 5.74
CA ALA A 21 -5.00 -8.33 6.14
C ALA A 21 -5.85 -7.20 6.77
N GLU A 22 -5.25 -6.35 7.60
CA GLU A 22 -5.91 -5.17 8.18
C GLU A 22 -6.39 -4.18 7.10
N VAL A 23 -5.54 -3.89 6.11
CA VAL A 23 -5.85 -3.00 4.97
C VAL A 23 -6.99 -3.59 4.14
N ALA A 24 -6.84 -4.85 3.70
CA ALA A 24 -7.81 -5.50 2.82
C ALA A 24 -9.19 -5.66 3.47
N ASP A 25 -9.23 -6.14 4.72
CA ASP A 25 -10.46 -6.27 5.50
C ASP A 25 -11.07 -4.91 5.85
N GLY A 26 -10.24 -3.93 6.21
CA GLY A 26 -10.67 -2.56 6.47
C GLY A 26 -11.35 -1.94 5.24
N ALA A 27 -10.74 -2.05 4.07
CA ALA A 27 -11.28 -1.54 2.81
C ALA A 27 -12.62 -2.20 2.46
N ARG A 28 -12.72 -3.52 2.66
CA ARG A 28 -13.97 -4.27 2.50
C ARG A 28 -15.06 -3.77 3.46
N ARG A 29 -14.74 -3.58 4.75
CA ARG A 29 -15.69 -3.08 5.76
C ARG A 29 -16.18 -1.65 5.46
N ARG A 30 -15.39 -0.85 4.75
CA ARG A 30 -15.75 0.51 4.30
C ARG A 30 -16.54 0.53 2.98
N GLY A 31 -16.83 -0.63 2.38
CA GLY A 31 -17.60 -0.72 1.14
C GLY A 31 -16.82 -0.40 -0.14
N ARG A 32 -15.49 -0.26 -0.05
CA ARG A 32 -14.61 -0.01 -1.19
C ARG A 32 -13.40 -0.95 -1.14
N PRO A 33 -13.58 -2.23 -1.55
CA PRO A 33 -12.48 -3.20 -1.57
C PRO A 33 -11.32 -2.70 -2.43
N ILE A 34 -10.11 -2.93 -1.93
CA ILE A 34 -8.85 -2.63 -2.63
C ILE A 34 -8.36 -3.90 -3.34
N ALA A 35 -7.69 -3.75 -4.47
CA ALA A 35 -7.09 -4.88 -5.16
C ALA A 35 -6.02 -5.56 -4.29
N THR A 36 -5.88 -6.88 -4.41
CA THR A 36 -4.92 -7.67 -3.60
C THR A 36 -3.49 -7.12 -3.69
N SER A 37 -3.05 -6.71 -4.88
CA SER A 37 -1.73 -6.09 -5.10
C SER A 37 -1.60 -4.74 -4.41
N ASP A 38 -2.60 -3.88 -4.55
CA ASP A 38 -2.58 -2.52 -3.99
C ASP A 38 -2.66 -2.56 -2.47
N ALA A 39 -3.36 -3.52 -1.89
CA ALA A 39 -3.32 -3.78 -0.46
C ALA A 39 -1.90 -4.09 0.05
N TRP A 40 -1.06 -4.79 -0.72
CA TRP A 40 0.34 -5.03 -0.32
C TRP A 40 1.17 -3.76 -0.37
N ILE A 41 0.93 -2.91 -1.38
CA ILE A 41 1.63 -1.62 -1.52
C ILE A 41 1.22 -0.68 -0.37
N ALA A 42 -0.09 -0.53 -0.14
CA ALA A 42 -0.64 0.26 0.97
C ALA A 42 -0.13 -0.24 2.32
N ALA A 43 -0.19 -1.55 2.57
CA ALA A 43 0.31 -2.14 3.82
C ALA A 43 1.80 -1.89 4.03
N THR A 44 2.60 -1.94 2.96
CA THR A 44 4.04 -1.66 3.03
C THR A 44 4.29 -0.20 3.40
N ALA A 45 3.63 0.73 2.71
CA ALA A 45 3.75 2.16 2.98
C ALA A 45 3.31 2.51 4.40
N THR A 46 2.18 1.99 4.85
CA THR A 46 1.66 2.18 6.22
C THR A 46 2.57 1.56 7.28
N LEU A 47 3.12 0.35 7.04
CA LEU A 47 4.01 -0.30 8.00
C LEU A 47 5.34 0.44 8.17
N LEU A 48 5.86 1.02 7.08
CA LEU A 48 7.13 1.74 7.07
C LEU A 48 6.99 3.23 7.41
N ASP A 49 5.75 3.73 7.53
CA ASP A 49 5.45 5.15 7.72
C ASP A 49 6.08 6.04 6.64
N VAL A 50 5.87 5.66 5.37
CA VAL A 50 6.39 6.38 4.20
C VAL A 50 5.28 6.74 3.22
N PRO A 51 5.43 7.81 2.42
CA PRO A 51 4.46 8.14 1.38
C PRO A 51 4.38 7.06 0.29
N LEU A 52 3.16 6.81 -0.20
CA LEU A 52 2.90 6.00 -1.39
C LEU A 52 2.88 6.90 -2.63
N LEU A 53 3.86 6.72 -3.51
CA LEU A 53 3.91 7.39 -4.81
C LEU A 53 3.13 6.58 -5.84
N THR A 54 2.13 7.19 -6.48
CA THR A 54 1.37 6.52 -7.54
C THR A 54 0.75 7.48 -8.57
N HIS A 55 0.27 6.95 -9.68
CA HIS A 55 -0.61 7.64 -10.65
C HIS A 55 -2.10 7.27 -10.50
N ASN A 56 -2.44 6.25 -9.69
CA ASN A 56 -3.82 5.80 -9.45
C ASN A 56 -4.28 6.11 -8.01
N ALA A 57 -4.16 7.36 -7.57
CA ALA A 57 -4.47 7.75 -6.19
C ALA A 57 -5.88 7.34 -5.73
N SER A 58 -6.86 7.31 -6.65
CA SER A 58 -8.22 6.85 -6.40
C SER A 58 -8.30 5.46 -5.79
N ASP A 59 -7.35 4.57 -6.09
CA ASP A 59 -7.39 3.18 -5.64
C ASP A 59 -7.02 3.03 -4.15
N PHE A 60 -6.43 4.09 -3.58
CA PHE A 60 -5.96 4.14 -2.20
C PHE A 60 -6.80 5.03 -1.28
N GLU A 61 -7.82 5.73 -1.82
CA GLU A 61 -8.67 6.67 -1.06
C GLU A 61 -9.40 6.01 0.13
N SER A 62 -9.64 4.69 0.06
CA SER A 62 -10.32 3.98 1.14
C SER A 62 -9.40 3.68 2.32
N GLU A 63 -8.08 3.89 2.24
CA GLU A 63 -7.15 3.56 3.32
C GLU A 63 -6.85 4.76 4.23
N PRO A 64 -7.34 4.78 5.48
CA PRO A 64 -7.16 5.91 6.38
C PRO A 64 -5.69 6.10 6.78
N GLY A 65 -5.23 7.35 6.78
CA GLY A 65 -3.88 7.70 7.24
C GLY A 65 -2.76 7.38 6.26
N LEU A 66 -3.07 6.81 5.09
CA LEU A 66 -2.09 6.58 4.04
C LEU A 66 -1.76 7.90 3.33
N ASN A 67 -0.50 8.35 3.44
CA ASN A 67 -0.02 9.53 2.74
C ASN A 67 0.25 9.20 1.27
N VAL A 68 -0.60 9.69 0.35
CA VAL A 68 -0.47 9.44 -1.09
C VAL A 68 0.07 10.67 -1.80
N ILE A 69 1.14 10.47 -2.58
CA ILE A 69 1.69 11.47 -3.50
C ILE A 69 1.33 11.02 -4.92
N SER A 70 0.63 11.87 -5.66
CA SER A 70 0.30 11.63 -7.07
C SER A 70 0.55 12.88 -7.88
N GLN A 71 1.00 12.68 -9.12
CA GLN A 71 1.00 13.77 -10.10
C GLN A 71 -0.41 13.89 -10.68
N THR A 72 -0.96 15.10 -10.64
CA THR A 72 -2.24 15.45 -11.25
C THR A 72 -2.11 15.62 -12.77
#